data_AF-A0A182SWQ9-F1
#
_entry.id   AF-A0A182SWQ9-F1
#
_cell.length_a   1.000
_cell.length_b   1.000
_cell.length_c   1.000
_cell.angle_alpha   90.00
_cell.angle_beta   90.00
_cell.angle_gamma   90.00
#
_symmetry.space_group_name_H-M   'P 1'
#
loop_
_entity.id
_entity.type
_entity.pdbx_description
1 polymer ?
#
loop_
_entity_poly.entity_id
_entity_poly.type
_entity_poly.pdbx_seq_one_letter_code
_entity_poly.pdbx_strand_id
1 'polypeptide(L)'
;MKSLSKDLVKRKQPSSEPSDYPTPPPSVGVSKLEASKRTRKDNLFQVIALDMYLSWLCRPVSYGGVYLVNFLNVYGPGLAILFVVFVEAAGVFWFYGVENFSADIEQMLGKKPSLFWRICWKYISPTFLFCILIFSLLGYEEMLGEEYEYPEWSVAAGWALTLSSVLCIPTYVIYKFLKSPGNCKDRLRRTFKPEPLIPTAIPGQLYTGTAV
;
A
#
# COMPACT_ATOMS: atom_id res chain seq x y z
N MET A 1 10.23 -39.57 49.32
CA MET A 1 10.56 -39.48 47.87
C MET A 1 10.19 -38.15 47.18
N LYS A 2 9.27 -37.32 47.72
CA LYS A 2 8.94 -35.99 47.14
C LYS A 2 9.85 -34.82 47.60
N SER A 3 10.63 -35.02 48.66
CA SER A 3 11.59 -34.01 49.18
C SER A 3 12.83 -33.91 48.30
N LEU A 4 13.48 -35.05 48.03
CA LEU A 4 14.74 -35.12 47.25
C LEU A 4 14.61 -34.65 45.78
N SER A 5 13.42 -34.74 45.19
CA SER A 5 13.19 -34.26 43.81
C SER A 5 13.22 -32.73 43.70
N LYS A 6 12.79 -32.01 44.75
CA LYS A 6 12.84 -30.53 44.76
C LYS A 6 14.27 -30.03 44.92
N ASP A 7 15.10 -30.75 45.66
CA ASP A 7 16.49 -30.38 45.92
C ASP A 7 17.41 -30.61 44.70
N LEU A 8 17.10 -31.60 43.86
CA LEU A 8 17.83 -31.84 42.61
C LEU A 8 17.47 -30.86 41.49
N VAL A 9 16.24 -30.35 41.46
CA VAL A 9 15.85 -29.29 40.51
C VAL A 9 16.52 -27.96 40.87
N LYS A 10 16.80 -27.71 42.16
CA LYS A 10 17.44 -26.47 42.60
C LYS A 10 18.95 -26.40 42.30
N ARG A 11 19.62 -27.53 42.05
CA ARG A 11 21.05 -27.58 41.72
C ARG A 11 21.38 -27.40 40.22
N LYS A 12 20.39 -27.39 39.33
CA LYS A 12 20.60 -27.28 37.88
C LYS A 12 20.17 -25.91 37.33
N GLN A 13 20.52 -24.84 38.03
CA GLN A 13 20.64 -23.52 37.41
C GLN A 13 22.13 -23.28 37.15
N PRO A 14 22.56 -23.24 35.86
CA PRO A 14 23.93 -22.89 35.54
C PRO A 14 24.21 -21.45 36.00
N SER A 15 25.44 -21.26 36.48
CA SER A 15 26.06 -20.00 36.88
C SER A 15 25.54 -18.79 36.09
N SER A 16 25.06 -17.79 36.84
CA SER A 16 24.76 -16.45 36.35
C SER A 16 26.00 -15.82 35.74
N GLU A 17 26.10 -15.86 34.41
CA GLU A 17 26.88 -14.89 33.65
C GLU A 17 26.27 -13.50 33.91
N PRO A 18 27.05 -12.42 34.09
CA PRO A 18 26.49 -11.09 34.24
C PRO A 18 25.83 -10.69 32.92
N SER A 19 24.52 -10.92 32.82
CA SER A 19 23.69 -10.48 31.71
C SER A 19 23.55 -8.95 31.80
N ASP A 20 24.48 -8.24 31.17
CA ASP A 20 24.43 -6.80 30.90
C ASP A 20 23.38 -6.46 29.81
N TYR A 21 22.17 -7.00 29.99
CA TYR A 21 21.00 -6.61 29.22
C TYR A 21 20.14 -5.69 30.11
N PRO A 22 19.81 -4.47 29.65
CA PRO A 22 18.92 -3.59 30.38
C PRO A 22 17.62 -4.32 30.72
N THR A 23 17.26 -4.37 32.00
CA THR A 23 15.96 -4.90 32.42
C THR A 23 14.85 -4.08 31.74
N PRO A 24 13.86 -4.72 31.10
CA PRO A 24 12.80 -3.98 30.43
C PRO A 24 12.02 -3.15 31.47
N PRO A 25 11.64 -1.91 31.13
CA PRO A 25 10.89 -1.04 32.04
C PRO A 25 9.56 -1.70 32.47
N PRO A 26 8.99 -1.31 33.62
CA PRO A 26 7.83 -1.95 34.22
C PRO A 26 6.68 -2.17 33.23
N SER A 27 6.38 -3.44 32.94
CA SER A 27 5.41 -3.93 31.94
C SER A 27 3.96 -3.49 32.19
N VAL A 28 3.65 -3.02 33.40
CA VAL A 28 2.31 -2.55 33.79
C VAL A 28 1.95 -1.23 33.07
N GLY A 29 2.92 -0.34 32.86
CA GLY A 29 2.68 0.93 32.16
C GLY A 29 2.48 0.73 30.66
N VAL A 30 3.34 -0.09 30.05
CA VAL A 30 3.29 -0.39 28.61
C VAL A 30 2.02 -1.18 28.24
N SER A 31 1.60 -2.15 29.07
CA SER A 31 0.37 -2.90 28.84
C SER A 31 -0.90 -2.05 28.95
N LYS A 32 -0.96 -1.10 29.89
CA LYS A 32 -2.07 -0.14 30.01
C LYS A 32 -2.11 0.84 28.83
N LEU A 33 -0.95 1.31 28.37
CA LEU A 33 -0.84 2.18 27.20
C LEU A 33 -1.25 1.46 25.91
N GLU A 34 -0.80 0.21 25.72
CA GLU A 34 -1.18 -0.59 24.55
C GLU A 34 -2.66 -1.00 24.58
N ALA A 35 -3.20 -1.35 25.76
CA ALA A 35 -4.63 -1.60 25.93
C ALA A 35 -5.47 -0.34 25.61
N SER A 36 -5.08 0.83 26.13
CA SER A 36 -5.74 2.11 25.81
C SER A 36 -5.64 2.47 24.32
N LYS A 37 -4.51 2.21 23.67
CA LYS A 37 -4.29 2.45 22.24
C LYS A 37 -5.11 1.49 21.38
N ARG A 38 -5.27 0.23 21.82
CA ARG A 38 -6.12 -0.78 21.18
C ARG A 38 -7.60 -0.42 21.30
N THR A 39 -8.11 -0.11 22.49
CA THR A 39 -9.51 0.32 22.70
C THR A 39 -9.84 1.59 21.90
N ARG A 40 -8.92 2.56 21.79
CA ARG A 40 -9.13 3.74 20.93
C ARG A 40 -9.18 3.41 19.44
N LYS A 41 -8.35 2.48 18.96
CA LYS A 41 -8.39 2.01 17.57
C LYS A 41 -9.72 1.30 17.30
N ASP A 42 -10.13 0.38 18.18
CA ASP A 42 -11.35 -0.40 18.02
C ASP A 42 -12.60 0.51 18.01
N ASN A 43 -12.64 1.51 18.89
CA ASN A 43 -13.72 2.52 18.90
C ASN A 43 -13.69 3.39 17.64
N LEU A 44 -12.51 3.79 17.15
CA LEU A 44 -12.37 4.54 15.90
C LEU A 44 -12.85 3.70 14.71
N PHE A 45 -12.50 2.41 14.65
CA PHE A 45 -12.97 1.49 13.62
C PHE A 45 -14.49 1.34 13.66
N GLN A 46 -15.08 1.22 14.85
CA GLN A 46 -16.53 1.12 15.01
C GLN A 46 -17.25 2.40 14.57
N VAL A 47 -16.74 3.58 14.91
CA VAL A 47 -17.33 4.86 14.49
C VAL A 47 -17.26 5.03 12.98
N ILE A 48 -16.11 4.73 12.36
CA ILE A 48 -15.95 4.79 10.89
C ILE A 48 -16.88 3.79 10.20
N ALA A 49 -16.99 2.57 10.73
CA ALA A 49 -17.88 1.56 10.17
C ALA A 49 -19.36 1.94 10.29
N LEU A 50 -19.77 2.56 11.40
CA LEU A 50 -21.13 3.05 11.61
C LEU A 50 -21.47 4.22 10.68
N ASP A 51 -20.55 5.19 10.55
CA ASP A 51 -20.71 6.33 9.63
C ASP A 51 -20.77 5.89 8.17
N MET A 52 -19.90 4.94 7.78
CA MET A 52 -19.93 4.33 6.47
C MET A 52 -21.26 3.60 6.24
N TYR A 53 -21.73 2.80 7.21
CA TYR A 53 -23.01 2.10 7.11
C TYR A 53 -24.20 3.06 6.96
N LEU A 54 -24.26 4.13 7.77
CA LEU A 54 -25.34 5.13 7.70
C LEU A 54 -25.31 5.90 6.36
N SER A 55 -24.12 6.31 5.91
CA SER A 55 -23.92 7.04 4.66
C SER A 55 -24.17 6.18 3.41
N TRP A 56 -23.94 4.88 3.49
CA TRP A 56 -24.15 3.92 2.40
C TRP A 56 -25.59 3.39 2.38
N LEU A 57 -26.28 3.34 3.52
CA LEU A 57 -27.69 2.94 3.56
C LEU A 57 -28.63 4.10 3.16
N CYS A 58 -28.31 5.34 3.53
CA CYS A 58 -29.20 6.48 3.29
C CYS A 58 -29.23 6.97 1.82
N ARG A 59 -28.14 6.80 1.06
CA ARG A 59 -28.01 7.37 -0.31
C ARG A 59 -28.64 6.52 -1.44
N PRO A 60 -28.46 5.19 -1.51
CA PRO A 60 -28.97 4.36 -2.60
C PRO A 60 -30.42 3.88 -2.41
N VAL A 61 -30.99 3.97 -1.20
CA VAL A 61 -32.32 3.43 -0.88
C VAL A 61 -33.48 4.31 -1.41
N SER A 62 -33.17 5.50 -1.92
CA SER A 62 -34.17 6.35 -2.57
C SER A 62 -34.63 5.78 -3.92
N TYR A 63 -35.82 6.19 -4.39
CA TYR A 63 -36.34 5.77 -5.71
C TYR A 63 -35.40 6.11 -6.89
N GLY A 64 -34.51 7.10 -6.74
CA GLY A 64 -33.48 7.45 -7.72
C GLY A 64 -32.08 6.91 -7.41
N GLY A 65 -31.93 6.08 -6.39
CA GLY A 65 -30.62 5.62 -5.92
C GLY A 65 -29.85 4.77 -6.92
N VAL A 66 -30.55 4.05 -7.80
CA VAL A 66 -29.93 3.24 -8.87
C VAL A 66 -29.09 4.09 -9.83
N TYR A 67 -29.57 5.28 -10.21
CA TYR A 67 -28.84 6.20 -11.09
C TYR A 67 -27.62 6.77 -10.37
N LEU A 68 -27.76 7.14 -9.09
CA LEU A 68 -26.64 7.62 -8.29
C LEU A 68 -25.56 6.54 -8.11
N VAL A 69 -25.95 5.28 -7.89
CA VAL A 69 -25.01 4.16 -7.80
C VAL A 69 -24.32 3.90 -9.14
N ASN A 70 -25.05 3.92 -10.26
CA ASN A 70 -24.45 3.75 -11.58
C ASN A 70 -23.43 4.86 -11.86
N PHE A 71 -23.82 6.11 -11.63
CA PHE A 71 -22.97 7.29 -11.76
C PHE A 71 -21.70 7.17 -10.92
N LEU A 72 -21.83 6.79 -9.63
CA LEU A 72 -20.69 6.61 -8.73
C LEU A 72 -19.81 5.40 -9.11
N ASN A 73 -20.37 4.36 -9.72
CA ASN A 73 -19.61 3.21 -10.18
C ASN A 73 -18.72 3.56 -11.39
N VAL A 74 -19.25 4.34 -12.33
CA VAL A 74 -18.54 4.78 -13.53
C VAL A 74 -17.49 5.84 -13.19
N TYR A 75 -17.88 6.93 -12.51
CA TYR A 75 -16.98 8.05 -12.20
C TYR A 75 -16.11 7.84 -10.95
N GLY A 76 -16.51 6.95 -10.04
CA GLY A 76 -15.76 6.65 -8.82
C GLY A 76 -14.55 5.76 -9.10
N PRO A 77 -14.70 4.43 -9.01
CA PRO A 77 -13.58 3.52 -9.23
C PRO A 77 -13.25 3.34 -10.72
N GLY A 78 -14.23 3.40 -11.64
CA GLY A 78 -14.07 2.99 -13.04
C GLY A 78 -12.81 3.51 -13.73
N LEU A 79 -12.76 4.82 -14.01
CA LEU A 79 -11.58 5.45 -14.64
C LEU A 79 -10.41 5.63 -13.67
N ALA A 80 -10.70 5.90 -12.39
CA ALA A 80 -9.66 6.20 -11.40
C ALA A 80 -8.73 5.00 -11.16
N ILE A 81 -9.27 3.78 -11.01
CA ILE A 81 -8.47 2.58 -10.73
C ILE A 81 -7.60 2.21 -11.93
N LEU A 82 -8.13 2.33 -13.16
CA LEU A 82 -7.39 2.06 -14.38
C LEU A 82 -6.18 2.98 -14.49
N PHE A 83 -6.35 4.27 -14.18
CA PHE A 83 -5.26 5.23 -14.14
C PHE A 83 -4.23 4.90 -13.04
N VAL A 84 -4.67 4.57 -11.83
CA VAL A 84 -3.79 4.23 -10.71
C VAL A 84 -2.93 3.00 -11.05
N VAL A 85 -3.54 1.93 -11.56
CA VAL A 85 -2.84 0.69 -11.93
C VAL A 85 -1.87 0.93 -13.09
N PHE A 86 -2.24 1.77 -14.06
CA PHE A 86 -1.32 2.17 -15.13
C PHE A 86 -0.08 2.89 -14.60
N VAL A 87 -0.26 3.89 -13.73
CA VAL A 87 0.87 4.62 -13.13
C VAL A 87 1.72 3.72 -12.23
N GLU A 88 1.10 2.81 -11.49
CA GLU A 88 1.81 1.84 -10.66
C GLU A 88 2.66 0.88 -11.51
N ALA A 89 2.09 0.31 -12.57
CA ALA A 89 2.80 -0.56 -13.50
C ALA A 89 3.95 0.18 -14.22
N ALA A 90 3.70 1.40 -14.69
CA ALA A 90 4.73 2.28 -15.27
C ALA A 90 5.83 2.60 -14.23
N GLY A 91 5.43 2.86 -12.99
CA GLY A 91 6.29 3.05 -11.81
C GLY A 91 7.26 1.90 -11.62
N VAL A 92 6.76 0.68 -11.53
CA VAL A 92 7.58 -0.51 -11.27
C VAL A 92 8.44 -0.86 -12.48
N PHE A 93 7.88 -0.88 -13.69
CA PHE A 93 8.61 -1.43 -14.84
C PHE A 93 9.54 -0.43 -15.53
N TRP A 94 9.22 0.87 -15.53
CA TRP A 94 10.09 1.89 -16.14
C TRP A 94 10.90 2.69 -15.13
N PHE A 95 10.31 3.13 -14.01
CA PHE A 95 11.05 3.94 -13.04
C PHE A 95 11.94 3.09 -12.12
N TYR A 96 11.39 2.03 -11.53
CA TYR A 96 12.17 1.10 -10.71
C TYR A 96 13.04 0.18 -11.58
N GLY A 97 12.51 -0.26 -12.72
CA GLY A 97 13.22 -1.02 -13.74
C GLY A 97 13.02 -2.53 -13.57
N VAL A 98 12.76 -3.21 -14.69
CA VAL A 98 12.49 -4.65 -14.73
C VAL A 98 13.67 -5.49 -14.27
N GLU A 99 14.90 -4.99 -14.44
CA GLU A 99 16.13 -5.63 -13.98
C GLU A 99 16.17 -5.72 -12.45
N ASN A 100 15.88 -4.61 -11.76
CA ASN A 100 15.86 -4.54 -10.30
C ASN A 100 14.71 -5.40 -9.75
N PHE A 101 13.53 -5.30 -10.36
CA PHE A 101 12.38 -6.13 -10.00
C PHE A 101 12.65 -7.63 -10.18
N SER A 102 13.36 -8.02 -11.24
CA SER A 102 13.78 -9.41 -11.47
C SER A 102 14.80 -9.89 -10.43
N ALA A 103 15.66 -9.00 -9.91
CA ALA A 103 16.61 -9.34 -8.87
C ALA A 103 15.92 -9.51 -7.51
N ASP A 104 14.93 -8.68 -7.20
CA ASP A 104 14.12 -8.83 -5.97
C ASP A 104 13.36 -10.16 -5.97
N ILE A 105 12.76 -10.54 -7.11
CA ILE A 105 12.08 -11.83 -7.26
C ILE A 105 13.04 -13.00 -7.07
N GLU A 106 14.26 -12.89 -7.61
CA GLU A 106 15.29 -13.92 -7.40
C GLU A 106 15.71 -14.01 -5.93
N GLN A 107 15.83 -12.88 -5.22
CA GLN A 107 16.14 -12.89 -3.80
C GLN A 107 15.03 -13.54 -2.96
N MET A 108 13.76 -13.39 -3.37
CA MET A 108 12.61 -13.98 -2.68
C MET A 108 12.39 -15.46 -2.99
N LEU A 109 12.53 -15.87 -4.26
CA LEU A 109 12.22 -17.24 -4.73
C LEU A 109 13.47 -18.10 -5.02
N GLY A 110 14.67 -17.52 -5.01
CA GLY A 110 15.94 -18.21 -5.32
C GLY A 110 16.17 -18.51 -6.80
N LYS A 111 15.31 -18.02 -7.71
CA LYS A 111 15.43 -18.22 -9.17
C LYS A 111 15.06 -16.96 -9.94
N LYS A 112 15.86 -16.61 -10.95
CA LYS A 112 15.53 -15.50 -11.87
C LYS A 112 14.35 -15.86 -12.77
N PRO A 113 13.36 -14.96 -12.93
CA PRO A 113 12.32 -15.13 -13.95
C PRO A 113 12.92 -15.10 -15.36
N SER A 114 12.33 -15.86 -16.28
CA SER A 114 12.81 -15.96 -17.66
C SER A 114 12.62 -14.65 -18.43
N LEU A 115 13.35 -14.48 -19.55
CA LEU A 115 13.30 -13.27 -20.38
C LEU A 115 11.90 -12.98 -20.93
N PHE A 116 11.08 -14.01 -21.18
CA PHE A 116 9.70 -13.86 -21.63
C PHE A 116 8.85 -13.05 -20.63
N TRP A 117 8.95 -13.38 -19.34
CA TRP A 117 8.24 -12.66 -18.28
C TRP A 117 8.70 -11.21 -18.17
N ARG A 118 10.00 -10.97 -18.31
CA ARG A 118 10.57 -9.62 -18.27
C ARG A 118 10.07 -8.74 -19.41
N ILE A 119 9.96 -9.28 -20.63
CA ILE A 119 9.40 -8.55 -21.79
C ILE A 119 7.90 -8.29 -21.58
N CYS A 120 7.17 -9.28 -21.08
CA CYS A 120 5.75 -9.16 -20.77
C CYS A 120 5.48 -8.02 -19.79
N TRP A 121 6.25 -7.94 -18.71
CA TRP A 121 6.15 -6.86 -17.74
C TRP A 121 6.56 -5.50 -18.30
N LYS A 122 7.65 -5.43 -19.07
CA LYS A 122 8.18 -4.16 -19.59
C LYS A 122 7.28 -3.50 -20.61
N TYR A 123 6.64 -4.29 -21.48
CA TYR A 123 5.95 -3.77 -22.66
C TYR A 123 4.49 -4.21 -22.73
N ILE A 124 4.19 -5.49 -22.54
CA ILE A 124 2.84 -6.01 -22.75
C ILE A 124 1.87 -5.46 -21.69
N SER A 125 2.22 -5.56 -20.41
CA SER A 125 1.39 -5.10 -19.30
C SER A 125 1.06 -3.59 -19.37
N PRO A 126 2.04 -2.67 -19.46
CA PRO A 126 1.73 -1.24 -19.54
C PRO A 126 1.00 -0.87 -20.83
N THR A 127 1.28 -1.53 -21.96
CA THR A 127 0.56 -1.29 -23.23
C THR A 127 -0.90 -1.75 -23.12
N PHE A 128 -1.15 -2.93 -22.54
CA PHE A 128 -2.50 -3.42 -22.34
C PHE A 128 -3.32 -2.50 -21.42
N LEU A 129 -2.73 -2.08 -20.30
CA LEU A 129 -3.34 -1.12 -19.38
C LEU A 129 -3.63 0.23 -20.04
N PHE A 130 -2.72 0.70 -20.90
CA PHE A 130 -2.92 1.93 -21.66
C PHE A 130 -4.04 1.80 -22.69
N CYS A 131 -4.12 0.68 -23.40
CA CYS A 131 -5.19 0.41 -24.37
C CYS A 131 -6.56 0.41 -23.69
N ILE A 132 -6.73 -0.33 -22.59
CA ILE A 132 -8.03 -0.36 -21.87
C ILE A 132 -8.39 1.01 -21.30
N LEU A 133 -7.40 1.81 -20.87
CA LEU A 133 -7.63 3.18 -20.40
C LEU A 133 -8.18 4.06 -21.53
N ILE A 134 -7.60 4.00 -22.73
CA ILE A 134 -8.09 4.75 -23.90
C ILE A 134 -9.50 4.30 -24.27
N PHE A 135 -9.74 2.99 -24.37
CA PHE A 135 -11.08 2.48 -24.69
C PHE A 135 -12.11 2.90 -23.64
N SER A 136 -11.74 2.88 -22.36
CA SER A 136 -12.63 3.34 -21.28
C SER A 136 -12.90 4.84 -21.33
N LEU A 137 -11.96 5.65 -21.82
CA LEU A 137 -12.15 7.09 -22.03
C LEU A 137 -13.00 7.40 -23.26
N LEU A 138 -12.97 6.56 -24.30
CA LEU A 138 -13.81 6.74 -25.50
C LEU A 138 -15.23 6.22 -25.28
N GLY A 139 -15.40 5.11 -24.57
CA GLY A 139 -16.70 4.49 -24.29
C GLY A 139 -17.37 5.00 -23.00
N TYR A 140 -16.94 6.12 -22.42
CA TYR A 140 -17.46 6.58 -21.13
C TYR A 140 -18.94 6.98 -21.19
N GLU A 141 -19.43 7.45 -22.35
CA GLU A 141 -20.84 7.84 -22.56
C GLU A 141 -21.77 6.62 -22.53
N GLU A 142 -21.36 5.50 -23.14
CA GLU A 142 -22.11 4.24 -23.15
C GLU A 142 -22.27 3.65 -21.73
N MET A 143 -21.32 3.92 -20.83
CA MET A 143 -21.35 3.40 -19.46
C MET A 143 -22.40 4.08 -18.57
N LEU A 144 -22.86 5.29 -18.93
CA LEU A 144 -23.83 6.03 -18.12
C LEU A 144 -25.28 5.54 -18.29
N GLY A 145 -25.52 4.65 -19.26
CA GLY A 145 -26.82 4.04 -19.52
C GLY A 145 -27.66 4.89 -20.49
N GLU A 146 -28.26 4.24 -21.48
CA GLU A 146 -28.94 4.93 -22.60
C GLU A 146 -30.30 5.54 -22.22
N GLU A 147 -30.89 5.17 -21.08
CA GLU A 147 -32.26 5.53 -20.72
C GLU A 147 -32.36 6.87 -19.94
N TYR A 148 -31.23 7.39 -19.42
CA TYR A 148 -31.20 8.62 -18.62
C TYR A 148 -30.04 9.54 -19.01
N GLU A 149 -30.37 10.72 -19.53
CA GLU A 149 -29.39 11.77 -19.80
C GLU A 149 -29.02 12.52 -18.52
N TYR A 150 -27.75 12.44 -18.14
CA TYR A 150 -27.22 13.15 -16.98
C TYR A 150 -27.05 14.65 -17.30
N PRO A 151 -27.50 15.55 -16.42
CA PRO A 151 -27.31 16.98 -16.62
C PRO A 151 -25.82 17.37 -16.52
N GLU A 152 -25.40 18.43 -17.22
CA GLU A 152 -23.99 18.83 -17.32
C GLU A 152 -23.30 19.07 -15.97
N TRP A 153 -24.02 19.61 -14.98
CA TRP A 153 -23.47 19.82 -13.64
C TRP A 153 -23.06 18.50 -12.97
N SER A 154 -23.78 17.42 -13.25
CA SER A 154 -23.48 16.10 -12.69
C SER A 154 -22.26 15.50 -13.38
N VAL A 155 -22.13 15.64 -14.70
CA VAL A 155 -20.92 15.23 -15.44
C VAL A 155 -19.68 15.97 -14.92
N ALA A 156 -19.78 17.28 -14.69
CA ALA A 156 -18.69 18.06 -14.09
C ALA A 156 -18.33 17.57 -12.67
N ALA A 157 -19.33 17.23 -11.84
CA ALA A 157 -19.10 16.66 -10.53
C ALA A 157 -18.45 15.26 -10.59
N GLY A 158 -18.80 14.45 -11.60
CA GLY A 158 -18.21 13.13 -11.85
C GLY A 158 -16.74 13.23 -12.18
N TRP A 159 -16.38 14.13 -13.11
CA TRP A 159 -14.97 14.40 -13.43
C TRP A 159 -14.20 14.96 -12.24
N ALA A 160 -14.80 15.85 -11.44
CA ALA A 160 -14.17 16.33 -10.21
C ALA A 160 -13.91 15.19 -9.22
N LEU A 161 -14.83 14.23 -9.12
CA LEU A 161 -14.69 13.05 -8.27
C LEU A 161 -13.55 12.15 -8.77
N THR A 162 -13.50 11.82 -10.08
CA THR A 162 -12.41 11.04 -10.66
C THR A 162 -11.05 11.73 -10.48
N LEU A 163 -10.97 13.03 -10.79
CA LEU A 163 -9.75 13.82 -10.69
C LEU A 163 -9.26 13.95 -9.25
N SER A 164 -10.15 14.01 -8.26
CA SER A 164 -9.76 14.11 -6.85
C SER A 164 -8.89 12.93 -6.40
N SER A 165 -9.23 11.71 -6.83
CA SER A 165 -8.46 10.49 -6.52
C SER A 165 -7.14 10.47 -7.30
N VAL A 166 -7.20 10.76 -8.60
CA VAL A 166 -6.03 10.81 -9.48
C VAL A 166 -5.00 11.84 -9.01
N LEU A 167 -5.44 12.99 -8.50
CA LEU A 167 -4.60 14.10 -8.05
C LEU A 167 -3.86 13.80 -6.73
N CYS A 168 -4.27 12.77 -5.98
CA CYS A 168 -3.57 12.33 -4.77
C CYS A 168 -2.11 11.92 -5.05
N ILE A 169 -1.87 11.19 -6.14
CA ILE A 169 -0.55 10.71 -6.56
C ILE A 169 0.41 11.88 -6.88
N PRO A 170 0.10 12.80 -7.82
CA PRO A 170 0.99 13.93 -8.12
C PRO A 170 1.14 14.88 -6.94
N THR A 171 0.09 15.09 -6.13
CA THR A 171 0.19 15.91 -4.92
C THR A 171 1.22 15.36 -3.95
N TYR A 172 1.24 14.04 -3.77
CA TYR A 172 2.24 13.39 -2.92
C TYR A 172 3.67 13.56 -3.48
N VAL A 173 3.84 13.42 -4.80
CA VAL A 173 5.13 13.65 -5.48
C VAL A 173 5.60 15.09 -5.28
N ILE A 174 4.72 16.07 -5.48
CA ILE A 174 5.02 17.51 -5.30
C ILE A 174 5.37 17.79 -3.83
N TYR A 175 4.58 17.29 -2.88
CA TYR A 175 4.85 17.45 -1.46
C TYR A 175 6.23 16.91 -1.07
N LYS A 176 6.58 15.69 -1.52
CA LYS A 176 7.90 15.10 -1.28
C LYS A 176 9.03 15.89 -1.94
N PHE A 177 8.78 16.43 -3.13
CA PHE A 177 9.74 17.25 -3.87
C PHE A 177 10.02 18.61 -3.19
N LEU A 178 8.98 19.27 -2.66
CA LEU A 178 9.08 20.54 -1.95
C LEU A 178 9.78 20.39 -0.60
N LYS A 179 9.50 19.31 0.13
CA LYS A 179 10.10 19.04 1.45
C LYS A 179 11.57 18.62 1.38
N SER A 180 12.03 18.09 0.26
CA SER A 180 13.41 17.64 0.08
C SER A 180 14.36 18.81 -0.20
N PRO A 181 15.37 19.12 0.62
CA PRO A 181 16.32 20.20 0.36
C PRO A 181 17.34 19.84 -0.75
N GLY A 182 17.71 20.80 -1.61
CA GLY A 182 18.79 20.66 -2.62
C GLY A 182 18.47 21.20 -4.02
N ASN A 183 19.27 20.81 -5.02
CA ASN A 183 19.12 21.18 -6.44
C ASN A 183 18.10 20.26 -7.15
N CYS A 184 17.35 20.74 -8.16
CA CYS A 184 16.22 19.99 -8.76
C CYS A 184 16.60 18.60 -9.30
N LYS A 185 17.75 18.48 -9.98
CA LYS A 185 18.24 17.20 -10.53
C LYS A 185 18.62 16.20 -9.43
N ASP A 186 19.24 16.68 -8.36
CA ASP A 186 19.63 15.84 -7.22
C ASP A 186 18.43 15.41 -6.38
N ARG A 187 17.41 16.27 -6.23
CA ARG A 187 16.14 15.94 -5.56
C ARG A 187 15.39 14.84 -6.31
N LEU A 188 15.32 14.94 -7.64
CA LEU A 188 14.65 13.93 -8.46
C LEU A 188 15.39 12.59 -8.38
N ARG A 189 16.73 12.61 -8.51
CA ARG A 189 17.56 11.42 -8.41
C ARG A 189 17.49 10.76 -7.03
N ARG A 190 17.34 11.52 -5.94
CA ARG A 190 17.14 10.98 -4.58
C ARG A 190 15.75 10.38 -4.40
N THR A 191 14.72 11.02 -4.94
CA THR A 191 13.32 10.55 -4.81
C THR A 191 13.09 9.21 -5.49
N PHE A 192 13.80 8.94 -6.59
CA PHE A 192 13.72 7.68 -7.34
C PHE A 192 14.68 6.59 -6.87
N LYS A 193 15.52 6.84 -5.86
CA LYS A 193 16.31 5.76 -5.26
C LYS A 193 15.43 4.95 -4.31
N PRO A 194 15.34 3.62 -4.48
CA PRO A 194 14.68 2.78 -3.50
C PRO A 194 15.40 2.86 -2.16
N GLU A 195 14.67 2.67 -1.07
CA GLU A 195 15.26 2.62 0.25
C GLU A 195 16.18 1.40 0.34
N PRO A 196 17.44 1.55 0.81
CA PRO A 196 18.33 0.42 0.91
C PRO A 196 17.72 -0.62 1.86
N LEU A 197 17.78 -1.88 1.45
CA LEU A 197 17.41 -3.01 2.30
C LEU A 197 18.28 -2.92 3.57
N ILE A 198 17.67 -2.58 4.70
CA ILE A 198 18.33 -2.73 5.99
C ILE A 198 18.59 -4.24 6.10
N PRO A 199 19.85 -4.68 6.23
CA PRO A 199 20.10 -6.07 6.57
C PRO A 199 19.51 -6.25 7.96
N THR A 200 18.34 -6.87 8.05
CA THR A 200 17.81 -7.37 9.32
C THR A 200 18.87 -8.33 9.82
N ALA A 201 19.68 -7.89 10.78
CA ALA A 201 20.65 -8.71 11.46
C ALA A 201 19.89 -9.86 12.11
N ILE A 202 19.73 -10.96 11.38
CA ILE A 202 19.39 -12.24 11.95
C ILE A 202 20.69 -12.68 12.64
N PRO A 203 20.73 -12.78 13.98
CA PRO A 203 21.91 -13.24 14.67
C PRO A 203 22.26 -14.64 14.16
N GLY A 204 23.31 -14.75 13.34
CA GLY A 204 23.78 -16.02 12.76
C GLY A 204 23.87 -16.09 11.23
N GLN A 205 23.59 -15.03 10.46
CA GLN A 205 23.88 -15.01 9.01
C GLN A 205 24.94 -13.95 8.68
N LEU A 206 26.18 -14.40 8.51
CA LEU A 206 27.26 -13.62 7.90
C LEU A 206 26.85 -13.31 6.45
N TYR A 207 26.59 -12.04 6.15
CA TYR A 207 26.34 -11.57 4.79
C TYR A 207 27.63 -11.64 3.97
N THR A 208 27.85 -12.72 3.24
CA THR A 208 28.66 -12.68 2.01
C THR A 208 27.76 -12.17 0.89
N GLY A 209 27.70 -10.85 0.73
CA GLY A 209 26.95 -10.20 -0.34
C GLY A 209 27.57 -8.83 -0.61
N THR A 210 28.58 -8.84 -1.47
CA THR A 210 29.30 -7.67 -1.97
C THR A 210 28.35 -6.61 -2.54
N ALA A 211 28.55 -5.38 -2.07
CA ALA A 211 28.05 -4.18 -2.71
C ALA A 211 28.60 -4.09 -4.15
N VAL A 212 27.71 -4.01 -5.13
CA VAL A 212 27.95 -3.39 -6.44
C VAL A 212 26.69 -2.62 -6.83
#